data_AF-A0A1Q5KWJ6-F1
#
_entry.id   AF-A0A1Q5KWJ6-F1
#
_cell.length_a   1.000
_cell.length_b   1.000
_cell.length_c   1.000
_cell.angle_alpha   90.00
_cell.angle_beta   90.00
_cell.angle_gamma   90.00
#
_symmetry.space_group_name_H-M   'P 1'
#
loop_
_entity.id
_entity.type
_entity.pdbx_description
1 polymer ?
#
loop_
_entity_poly.entity_id
_entity_poly.type
_entity_poly.pdbx_seq_one_letter_code
_entity_poly.pdbx_strand_id
1 'polypeptide(L)'
;MTYRVCFVCTGNICRSPMAESVFRARLAEAGLGDRVEADSAGTGGWHEGEAADPRTVRILEEHGYDAEHVARRFQPSWFARLDLVIALDLSHLTALRRLAPTEEDARKVRLLRSYDPSAADDLDVPDPYYGGPDGFEECLEMVEAASTGLLAEVRERLEGRAA
;
A
#
# COMPACT_ATOMS: atom_id res chain seq x y z
N MET A 1 14.58 15.22 3.85
CA MET A 1 13.12 15.04 3.91
C MET A 1 12.83 13.56 3.69
N THR A 2 11.95 12.98 4.50
CA THR A 2 11.55 11.58 4.39
C THR A 2 10.56 11.40 3.24
N TYR A 3 10.75 10.39 2.40
CA TYR A 3 9.82 10.07 1.31
C TYR A 3 8.62 9.29 1.86
N ARG A 4 7.39 9.67 1.50
CA ARG A 4 6.19 9.13 2.14
C ARG A 4 5.28 8.40 1.15
N VAL A 5 5.04 7.12 1.44
CA VAL A 5 4.18 6.22 0.66
C VAL A 5 2.95 5.86 1.50
N CYS A 6 1.75 5.94 0.92
CA CYS A 6 0.52 5.50 1.57
C CYS A 6 -0.22 4.45 0.74
N PHE A 7 -0.46 3.27 1.31
CA PHE A 7 -1.22 2.18 0.69
C PHE A 7 -2.72 2.32 1.00
N VAL A 8 -3.57 2.17 0.00
CA VAL A 8 -5.01 2.46 0.14
C VAL A 8 -5.90 1.38 -0.46
N CYS A 9 -6.72 0.76 0.38
CA CYS A 9 -7.82 -0.12 -0.03
C CYS A 9 -9.18 0.40 0.46
N THR A 10 -10.23 -0.42 0.47
CA THR A 10 -11.58 0.01 0.87
C THR A 10 -11.67 0.30 2.38
N GLY A 11 -11.42 -0.73 3.19
CA GLY A 11 -11.67 -0.72 4.64
C GLY A 11 -10.43 -0.51 5.50
N ASN A 12 -9.23 -0.57 4.92
CA ASN A 12 -7.95 -0.52 5.64
C ASN A 12 -7.76 -1.59 6.71
N ILE A 13 -8.31 -2.78 6.50
CA ILE A 13 -8.16 -3.92 7.43
C ILE A 13 -7.51 -5.15 6.79
N CYS A 14 -7.52 -5.28 5.46
CA CYS A 14 -6.95 -6.45 4.77
C CYS A 14 -5.76 -6.11 3.86
N ARG A 15 -6.04 -5.59 2.66
CA ARG A 15 -5.04 -5.42 1.59
C ARG A 15 -4.00 -4.33 1.88
N SER A 16 -4.41 -3.14 2.29
CA SER A 16 -3.47 -2.03 2.52
C SER A 16 -2.59 -2.19 3.78
N PRO A 17 -3.06 -2.75 4.91
CA PRO A 17 -2.19 -3.07 6.05
C PRO A 17 -1.14 -4.13 5.71
N MET A 18 -1.54 -5.14 4.90
CA MET A 18 -0.62 -6.15 4.39
C MET A 18 0.48 -5.52 3.51
N ALA A 19 0.08 -4.66 2.56
CA ALA A 19 1.02 -3.96 1.69
C ALA A 19 1.97 -3.02 2.45
N GLU A 20 1.48 -2.31 3.47
CA GLU A 20 2.31 -1.48 4.35
C GLU A 20 3.36 -2.32 5.08
N SER A 21 2.95 -3.44 5.68
CA SER A 21 3.82 -4.30 6.50
C SER A 21 4.92 -4.94 5.66
N VAL A 22 4.56 -5.50 4.51
CA VAL A 22 5.52 -6.06 3.55
C VAL A 22 6.48 -4.99 3.07
N PHE A 23 5.98 -3.81 2.68
CA PHE A 23 6.85 -2.75 2.15
C PHE A 23 7.78 -2.19 3.23
N ARG A 24 7.33 -2.05 4.48
CA ARG A 24 8.16 -1.64 5.62
C ARG A 24 9.31 -2.63 5.84
N ALA A 25 9.04 -3.94 5.77
CA ALA A 25 10.09 -4.95 5.84
C ALA A 25 11.10 -4.83 4.68
N ARG A 26 10.63 -4.63 3.44
CA ARG A 26 11.52 -4.40 2.28
C ARG A 26 12.38 -3.15 2.44
N LEU A 27 11.84 -2.08 3.01
CA LEU A 27 12.60 -0.86 3.32
C LEU A 27 13.68 -1.11 4.37
N ALA A 28 13.38 -1.90 5.41
CA ALA A 28 14.34 -2.27 6.44
C ALA A 28 15.48 -3.13 5.88
N GLU A 29 15.15 -4.17 5.09
CA GLU A 29 16.11 -5.02 4.38
C GLU A 29 17.03 -4.20 3.45
N ALA A 30 16.47 -3.15 2.84
CA ALA A 30 17.18 -2.24 1.96
C ALA A 30 18.01 -1.16 2.67
N GLY A 31 17.93 -1.03 4.00
CA GLY A 31 18.56 0.06 4.75
C GLY A 31 17.94 1.45 4.47
N LEU A 32 16.66 1.49 4.07
CA LEU A 32 15.93 2.72 3.71
C LEU A 32 14.88 3.14 4.74
N GLY A 33 14.75 2.42 5.86
CA GLY A 33 13.76 2.72 6.90
C GLY A 33 13.81 4.14 7.48
N ASP A 34 14.99 4.76 7.52
CA ASP A 34 15.15 6.15 8.00
C ASP A 34 14.88 7.21 6.93
N ARG A 35 14.70 6.79 5.68
CA ARG A 35 14.54 7.67 4.51
C ARG A 35 13.15 7.60 3.89
N VAL A 36 12.41 6.52 4.16
CA VAL A 36 11.08 6.26 3.61
C VAL A 36 10.15 5.84 4.72
N GLU A 37 9.01 6.53 4.80
CA GLU A 37 7.89 6.16 5.68
C GLU A 37 6.78 5.49 4.84
N ALA A 38 6.29 4.37 5.33
CA ALA A 38 5.15 3.64 4.80
C ALA A 38 3.98 3.68 5.80
N ASP A 39 2.80 4.04 5.30
CA ASP A 39 1.54 4.19 6.04
C ASP A 39 0.41 3.55 5.21
N SER A 40 -0.76 3.31 5.80
CA SER A 40 -1.92 2.83 5.07
C SER A 40 -3.23 3.48 5.50
N ALA A 41 -4.20 3.44 4.60
CA ALA A 41 -5.52 4.01 4.81
C ALA A 41 -6.61 3.30 4.00
N GLY A 42 -7.85 3.72 4.24
CA GLY A 42 -9.05 3.27 3.55
C GLY A 42 -9.68 4.39 2.74
N THR A 43 -10.26 4.09 1.58
CA THR A 43 -11.15 5.04 0.90
C THR A 43 -12.42 5.28 1.72
N GLY A 44 -12.86 4.25 2.44
CA GLY A 44 -13.90 4.30 3.46
C GLY A 44 -13.38 4.61 4.86
N GLY A 45 -14.32 4.76 5.81
CA GLY A 45 -14.02 4.96 7.22
C GLY A 45 -14.83 4.04 8.16
N TRP A 46 -15.33 2.91 7.65
CA TRP A 46 -16.19 2.01 8.41
C TRP A 46 -15.47 1.30 9.57
N HIS A 47 -14.16 1.08 9.42
CA HIS A 47 -13.32 0.39 10.39
C HIS A 47 -12.34 1.33 11.10
N GLU A 48 -12.59 2.65 11.11
CA GLU A 48 -11.65 3.60 11.69
C GLU A 48 -11.43 3.34 13.20
N GLY A 49 -10.17 3.14 13.58
CA GLY A 49 -9.76 2.76 14.94
C GLY A 49 -9.68 1.25 15.20
N GLU A 50 -10.10 0.40 14.26
CA GLU A 50 -9.99 -1.06 14.39
C GLU A 50 -8.59 -1.56 14.03
N ALA A 51 -8.24 -2.75 14.53
CA ALA A 51 -7.03 -3.46 14.09
C ALA A 51 -7.21 -4.03 12.67
N ALA A 52 -6.13 -4.56 12.09
CA ALA A 52 -6.24 -5.34 10.86
C ALA A 52 -7.14 -6.59 11.06
N ASP A 53 -7.70 -7.10 9.97
CA ASP A 53 -8.49 -8.33 9.98
C ASP A 53 -7.65 -9.47 10.60
N PRO A 54 -8.17 -10.27 11.53
CA PRO A 54 -7.41 -11.32 12.19
C PRO A 54 -6.74 -12.31 11.22
N ARG A 55 -7.32 -12.53 10.02
CA ARG A 55 -6.75 -13.37 8.97
C ARG A 55 -5.54 -12.70 8.30
N THR A 56 -5.59 -11.38 8.10
CA THR A 56 -4.43 -10.60 7.65
C THR A 56 -3.32 -10.62 8.68
N VAL A 57 -3.64 -10.41 9.97
CA VAL A 57 -2.67 -10.49 11.07
C VAL A 57 -1.98 -11.86 11.07
N ARG A 58 -2.78 -12.93 11.04
CA ARG A 58 -2.26 -14.30 11.03
C ARG A 58 -1.29 -14.55 9.88
N ILE A 59 -1.64 -14.16 8.66
CA ILE A 59 -0.81 -14.37 7.47
C ILE A 59 0.48 -13.55 7.55
N LEU A 60 0.41 -12.30 8.01
CA LEU A 60 1.60 -11.48 8.23
C LEU A 60 2.55 -12.13 9.24
N GLU A 61 2.03 -12.58 10.39
CA GLU A 61 2.82 -13.24 11.43
C GLU A 61 3.42 -14.57 10.96
N GLU A 62 2.65 -15.39 10.23
CA GLU A 62 3.11 -16.68 9.67
C GLU A 62 4.29 -16.50 8.69
N HIS A 63 4.36 -15.36 8.01
CA HIS A 63 5.45 -14.99 7.07
C HIS A 63 6.52 -14.07 7.69
N GLY A 64 6.45 -13.78 8.98
CA GLY A 64 7.47 -13.03 9.71
C GLY A 64 7.39 -11.51 9.54
N TYR A 65 6.24 -10.99 9.11
CA TYR A 65 5.95 -9.55 9.04
C TYR A 65 5.33 -9.03 10.34
N ASP A 66 5.55 -7.74 10.60
CA ASP A 66 4.82 -7.01 11.63
C ASP A 66 3.33 -6.90 11.24
N ALA A 67 2.45 -6.93 12.24
CA ALA A 67 1.02 -6.86 12.07
C ALA A 67 0.37 -5.76 12.91
N GLU A 68 1.16 -4.92 13.60
CA GLU A 68 0.65 -3.75 14.31
C GLU A 68 0.02 -2.77 13.32
N HIS A 69 -1.29 -2.55 13.48
CA HIS A 69 -2.06 -1.71 12.59
C HIS A 69 -3.26 -1.08 13.28
N VAL A 70 -3.61 0.15 12.87
CA VAL A 70 -4.85 0.81 13.23
C VAL A 70 -5.46 1.42 11.98
N ALA A 71 -6.65 0.97 11.63
CA ALA A 71 -7.35 1.37 10.42
C ALA A 71 -7.80 2.83 10.48
N ARG A 72 -7.64 3.54 9.35
CA ARG A 72 -7.92 4.97 9.22
C ARG A 72 -8.46 5.31 7.85
N ARG A 73 -9.30 6.34 7.78
CA ARG A 73 -9.78 6.87 6.50
C ARG A 73 -8.76 7.82 5.88
N PHE A 74 -8.51 7.64 4.57
CA PHE A 74 -7.67 8.52 3.79
C PHE A 74 -8.28 9.92 3.71
N GLN A 75 -7.47 10.94 4.02
CA GLN A 75 -7.89 12.34 3.98
C GLN A 75 -7.27 13.07 2.78
N PRO A 76 -8.03 13.87 2.03
CA PRO A 76 -7.50 14.64 0.90
C PRO A 76 -6.32 15.56 1.27
N SER A 77 -6.34 16.10 2.50
CA SER A 77 -5.27 16.96 3.01
C SER A 77 -3.91 16.25 3.11
N TRP A 78 -3.88 14.91 3.11
CA TRP A 78 -2.63 14.15 3.18
C TRP A 78 -1.85 14.19 1.88
N PHE A 79 -2.47 14.49 0.73
CA PHE A 79 -1.74 14.61 -0.53
C PHE A 79 -0.58 15.61 -0.46
N ALA A 80 -0.73 16.68 0.33
CA ALA A 80 0.32 17.68 0.54
C ALA A 80 1.60 17.12 1.22
N ARG A 81 1.48 16.04 2.00
CA ARG A 81 2.61 15.40 2.71
C ARG A 81 3.07 14.08 2.08
N LEU A 82 2.32 13.55 1.10
CA LEU A 82 2.60 12.27 0.47
C LEU A 82 3.33 12.48 -0.85
N ASP A 83 4.31 11.62 -1.11
CA ASP A 83 5.04 11.58 -2.36
C ASP A 83 4.43 10.56 -3.33
N LEU A 84 3.85 9.49 -2.79
CA LEU A 84 3.26 8.40 -3.54
C LEU A 84 2.04 7.83 -2.81
N VAL A 85 0.97 7.55 -3.56
CA VAL A 85 -0.23 6.88 -3.05
C VAL A 85 -0.45 5.61 -3.86
N ILE A 86 -0.50 4.48 -3.19
CA ILE A 86 -0.61 3.15 -3.79
C ILE A 86 -2.02 2.62 -3.61
N ALA A 87 -2.78 2.56 -4.70
CA ALA A 87 -4.09 1.96 -4.79
C ALA A 87 -3.99 0.44 -4.98
N LEU A 88 -4.82 -0.32 -4.27
CA LEU A 88 -4.82 -1.78 -4.33
C LEU A 88 -5.69 -2.34 -5.47
N ASP A 89 -6.55 -1.52 -6.07
CA ASP A 89 -7.33 -1.88 -7.27
C ASP A 89 -7.75 -0.62 -8.05
N LEU A 90 -8.32 -0.81 -9.24
CA LEU A 90 -8.76 0.27 -10.12
C LEU A 90 -9.88 1.14 -9.52
N SER A 91 -10.71 0.57 -8.66
CA SER A 91 -11.76 1.31 -7.96
C SER A 91 -11.15 2.30 -6.97
N HIS A 92 -10.14 1.88 -6.21
CA HIS A 92 -9.36 2.74 -5.32
C HIS A 92 -8.62 3.83 -6.10
N LEU A 93 -7.96 3.46 -7.20
CA LEU A 93 -7.26 4.40 -8.07
C LEU A 93 -8.19 5.52 -8.53
N THR A 94 -9.36 5.14 -9.02
CA THR A 94 -10.38 6.07 -9.52
C THR A 94 -10.90 6.97 -8.40
N ALA A 95 -11.21 6.39 -7.24
CA ALA A 95 -11.71 7.14 -6.09
C ALA A 95 -10.68 8.16 -5.59
N LEU A 96 -9.41 7.76 -5.43
CA LEU A 96 -8.34 8.61 -4.94
C LEU A 96 -7.98 9.73 -5.92
N ARG A 97 -7.98 9.46 -7.23
CA ARG A 97 -7.75 10.51 -8.24
C ARG A 97 -8.87 11.54 -8.27
N ARG A 98 -10.11 11.14 -8.01
CA ARG A 98 -11.24 12.09 -7.85
C ARG A 98 -11.17 12.87 -6.55
N LEU A 99 -10.58 12.29 -5.51
CA LEU A 99 -10.40 12.92 -4.20
C LEU A 99 -9.22 13.90 -4.17
N ALA A 100 -8.26 13.75 -5.08
CA ALA A 100 -7.07 14.58 -5.18
C ALA A 100 -7.43 16.06 -5.39
N PRO A 101 -6.89 16.99 -4.57
CA PRO A 101 -7.17 18.42 -4.70
C PRO A 101 -6.67 19.04 -6.00
N THR A 102 -5.62 18.46 -6.60
CA THR A 102 -4.97 18.95 -7.81
C THR A 102 -4.66 17.79 -8.77
N GLU A 103 -4.41 18.12 -10.05
CA GLU A 103 -3.94 17.12 -11.01
C GLU A 103 -2.56 16.56 -10.65
N GLU A 104 -1.71 17.36 -10.00
CA GLU A 104 -0.41 16.90 -9.53
C GLU A 104 -0.57 15.85 -8.43
N ASP A 105 -1.50 16.06 -7.50
CA ASP A 105 -1.83 15.08 -6.47
C ASP A 105 -2.45 13.82 -7.08
N ALA A 106 -3.32 13.95 -8.09
CA ALA A 106 -3.86 12.80 -8.81
C ALA A 106 -2.76 11.99 -9.51
N ARG A 107 -1.69 12.67 -9.99
CA ARG A 107 -0.49 12.04 -10.54
C ARG A 107 0.38 11.34 -9.50
N LYS A 108 0.13 11.49 -8.19
CA LYS A 108 0.79 10.66 -7.15
C LYS A 108 0.14 9.28 -6.98
N VAL A 109 -1.08 9.08 -7.50
CA VAL A 109 -1.81 7.80 -7.31
C VAL A 109 -1.44 6.78 -8.39
N ARG A 110 -0.95 5.61 -7.95
CA ARG A 110 -0.53 4.46 -8.79
C ARG A 110 -1.13 3.15 -8.26
N LEU A 111 -1.26 2.14 -9.12
CA LEU A 111 -1.68 0.80 -8.69
C LEU A 111 -0.48 0.04 -8.13
N LEU A 112 -0.68 -0.75 -7.07
CA LEU A 112 0.39 -1.59 -6.52
C LEU A 112 0.95 -2.53 -7.59
N ARG A 113 0.08 -3.30 -8.25
CA ARG A 113 0.51 -4.28 -9.25
C ARG A 113 1.07 -3.67 -10.54
N SER A 114 0.99 -2.35 -10.72
CA SER A 114 1.74 -1.71 -11.81
C SER A 114 3.26 -1.78 -11.62
N TYR A 115 3.71 -2.15 -10.42
CA TYR A 115 5.11 -2.42 -10.08
C TYR A 115 5.47 -3.91 -10.08
N ASP A 116 4.51 -4.79 -10.36
CA ASP A 116 4.75 -6.23 -10.50
C ASP A 116 5.11 -6.54 -11.96
N PRO A 117 6.36 -6.95 -12.27
CA PRO A 117 6.76 -7.25 -13.64
C PRO A 117 6.07 -8.50 -14.21
N SER A 118 5.48 -9.33 -13.35
CA SER A 118 4.72 -10.51 -13.74
C SER A 118 3.22 -10.24 -13.90
N ALA A 119 2.74 -9.07 -13.46
CA ALA A 119 1.37 -8.68 -13.68
C ALA A 119 1.15 -8.44 -15.17
N ALA A 120 0.24 -9.22 -15.75
CA ALA A 120 -0.25 -9.01 -17.10
C ALA A 120 -1.22 -7.81 -17.13
N ASP A 121 -2.30 -7.90 -17.90
CA ASP A 121 -3.27 -6.80 -18.01
C ASP A 121 -4.15 -6.62 -16.75
N ASP A 122 -4.11 -7.57 -15.81
CA ASP A 122 -4.84 -7.49 -14.53
C ASP A 122 -3.94 -6.94 -13.41
N LEU A 123 -4.23 -5.70 -13.03
CA LEU A 123 -3.48 -4.94 -12.03
C LEU A 123 -4.22 -4.80 -10.70
N ASP A 124 -5.35 -5.48 -10.54
CA ASP A 124 -6.09 -5.46 -9.28
C ASP A 124 -5.52 -6.49 -8.29
N VAL A 125 -5.52 -6.12 -7.01
CA VAL A 125 -5.35 -7.06 -5.89
C VAL A 125 -6.76 -7.43 -5.42
N PRO A 126 -7.21 -8.67 -5.68
CA PRO A 126 -8.55 -9.13 -5.30
C PRO A 126 -8.82 -8.96 -3.81
N ASP A 127 -10.06 -8.66 -3.44
CA ASP A 127 -10.42 -8.52 -2.03
C ASP A 127 -10.50 -9.89 -1.35
N PRO A 128 -9.61 -10.21 -0.39
CA PRO A 128 -9.62 -11.52 0.27
C PRO A 128 -10.73 -11.63 1.31
N TYR A 129 -11.42 -10.53 1.67
CA TYR A 129 -12.33 -10.49 2.82
C TYR A 129 -13.47 -11.52 2.75
N TYR A 130 -14.02 -11.74 1.55
CA TYR A 130 -15.07 -12.73 1.29
C TYR A 130 -14.53 -14.11 0.86
N GLY A 131 -13.21 -14.26 0.75
CA GLY A 131 -12.53 -15.49 0.40
C GLY A 131 -12.22 -16.38 1.60
N GLY A 132 -11.71 -17.57 1.31
CA GLY A 132 -11.10 -18.47 2.29
C GLY A 132 -9.64 -18.08 2.60
N PRO A 133 -8.93 -18.89 3.42
CA PRO A 133 -7.52 -18.67 3.75
C PRO A 133 -6.62 -18.46 2.53
N ASP A 134 -6.85 -19.24 1.46
CA ASP A 134 -6.08 -19.17 0.21
C ASP A 134 -6.11 -17.77 -0.41
N GLY A 135 -7.21 -17.02 -0.27
CA GLY A 135 -7.30 -15.67 -0.82
C GLY A 135 -6.40 -14.66 -0.10
N PHE A 136 -6.09 -14.87 1.18
CA PHE A 136 -5.15 -14.02 1.90
C PHE A 136 -3.70 -14.35 1.52
N GLU A 137 -3.40 -15.62 1.26
CA GLU A 137 -2.08 -16.05 0.77
C GLU A 137 -1.83 -15.50 -0.63
N GLU A 138 -2.77 -15.66 -1.56
CA GLU A 138 -2.68 -15.06 -2.91
C GLU A 138 -2.52 -13.54 -2.87
N CYS A 139 -3.22 -12.87 -1.94
CA CYS A 139 -3.06 -11.43 -1.73
C CYS A 139 -1.64 -11.09 -1.27
N LEU A 140 -1.05 -11.87 -0.35
CA LEU A 140 0.31 -11.66 0.13
C LEU A 140 1.32 -11.85 -1.01
N GLU A 141 1.20 -12.93 -1.78
CA GLU A 141 2.09 -13.22 -2.92
C GLU A 141 2.10 -12.06 -3.94
N MET A 142 0.93 -11.52 -4.28
CA MET A 142 0.82 -10.37 -5.19
C MET A 142 1.45 -9.10 -4.60
N VAL A 143 1.26 -8.88 -3.29
CA VAL A 143 1.84 -7.73 -2.59
C VAL A 143 3.37 -7.84 -2.54
N GLU A 144 3.93 -9.01 -2.26
CA GLU A 144 5.37 -9.24 -2.23
C GLU A 144 6.01 -9.07 -3.61
N ALA A 145 5.39 -9.65 -4.65
CA ALA A 145 5.84 -9.54 -6.03
C ALA A 145 5.92 -8.06 -6.47
N ALA A 146 4.86 -7.29 -6.23
CA ALA A 146 4.80 -5.87 -6.56
C ALA A 146 5.75 -5.00 -5.71
N SER A 147 5.99 -5.37 -4.45
CA SER A 147 6.84 -4.60 -3.53
C SER A 147 8.28 -4.47 -4.00
N THR A 148 8.78 -5.46 -4.75
CA THR A 148 10.14 -5.42 -5.33
C THR A 148 10.29 -4.29 -6.34
N GLY A 149 9.35 -4.16 -7.29
CA GLY A 149 9.37 -3.08 -8.28
C GLY A 149 9.08 -1.72 -7.65
N LEU A 150 8.19 -1.68 -6.64
CA LEU A 150 7.89 -0.44 -5.92
C LEU A 150 9.13 0.09 -5.18
N LEU A 151 9.90 -0.80 -4.54
CA LEU A 151 11.14 -0.43 -3.88
C LEU A 151 12.18 0.14 -4.86
N ALA A 152 12.27 -0.42 -6.06
CA ALA A 152 13.16 0.08 -7.12
C ALA A 152 12.77 1.51 -7.56
N GLU A 153 11.49 1.74 -7.85
CA GLU A 153 10.98 3.09 -8.17
C GLU A 153 11.29 4.10 -7.05
N VAL A 154 11.04 3.73 -5.79
CA VAL A 154 11.30 4.62 -4.65
C VAL A 154 12.79 4.96 -4.52
N ARG A 155 13.69 4.00 -4.79
CA ARG A 155 15.15 4.26 -4.82
C ARG A 155 15.51 5.27 -5.90
N GLU A 156 15.03 5.09 -7.12
CA GLU A 156 15.28 6.03 -8.22
C GLU A 156 14.77 7.44 -7.90
N ARG A 157 13.58 7.55 -7.29
CA ARG A 157 13.00 8.82 -6.85
C ARG A 157 13.83 9.50 -5.76
N LEU A 158 14.40 8.74 -4.83
CA LEU A 158 15.26 9.25 -3.78
C LEU A 158 16.60 9.77 -4.33
N GLU A 159 17.18 9.07 -5.31
CA GLU A 159 18.42 9.46 -5.98
C GLU A 159 18.21 10.70 -6.85
N GLY A 160 17.13 10.76 -7.63
CA GLY A 160 16.77 11.92 -8.43
C GLY A 160 16.41 13.18 -7.62
N ARG A 161 16.10 13.03 -6.32
CA ARG A 161 15.92 14.15 -5.37
C ARG A 161 17.22 14.63 -4.73
N ALA A 162 18.26 13.81 -4.77
CA ALA A 162 19.57 14.13 -4.19
C ALA A 162 20.51 14.81 -5.19
N ALA A 163 20.20 14.73 -6.49
CA ALA A 163 20.86 15.42 -7.59
C ALA A 163 20.31 16.85 -7.77
#